data_AF-A0A060CBA8-F1
#
_entry.id   AF-A0A060CBA8-F1
#
_cell.length_a   1.000
_cell.length_b   1.000
_cell.length_c   1.000
_cell.angle_alpha   90.00
_cell.angle_beta   90.00
_cell.angle_gamma   90.00
#
_symmetry.space_group_name_H-M   'P 1'
#
loop_
_entity.id
_entity.type
_entity.pdbx_description
1 polymer ?
#
loop_
_entity_poly.entity_id
_entity_poly.type
_entity_poly.pdbx_seq_one_letter_code
_entity_poly.pdbx_strand_id
1 'polypeptide(L)'
;MLKQKTLKDSFSLSGKGLHTGVNLTVTFNPAPENHGYKIQRTDLEGQPLIDAIADNVVETTRGTVLCKNGVKVSTVEHGMASLYAFRY
;
A
#
# COMPACT_ATOMS: atom_id res chain seq x y z
N MET A 1 5.56 -27.18 1.27
CA MET A 1 5.25 -25.96 0.49
C MET A 1 4.93 -24.83 1.44
N LEU A 2 5.55 -23.66 1.28
CA LEU A 2 5.11 -22.45 1.99
C LEU A 2 3.77 -21.99 1.42
N LYS A 3 2.78 -21.76 2.28
CA LYS A 3 1.47 -21.22 1.90
C LYS A 3 1.53 -19.69 1.85
N GLN A 4 0.72 -19.07 0.99
CA GLN A 4 0.53 -17.62 1.05
C GLN A 4 -0.06 -17.21 2.41
N LYS A 5 0.35 -16.04 2.90
CA LYS A 5 -0.15 -15.44 4.14
C LYS A 5 -0.90 -14.16 3.82
N THR A 6 -2.00 -13.95 4.54
CA THR A 6 -2.81 -12.73 4.58
C THR A 6 -3.09 -12.35 6.04
N LEU A 7 -3.59 -11.14 6.27
CA LEU A 7 -4.08 -10.73 7.59
C LEU A 7 -5.28 -11.58 8.01
N LYS A 8 -5.42 -11.82 9.31
CA LYS A 8 -6.58 -12.50 9.89
C LYS A 8 -7.81 -11.58 9.89
N ASP A 9 -7.61 -10.33 10.33
CA ASP A 9 -8.64 -9.31 10.48
C ASP A 9 -8.10 -7.97 9.99
N SER A 10 -9.01 -7.06 9.62
CA SER A 10 -8.62 -5.71 9.21
C SER A 10 -8.22 -4.84 10.40
N PHE A 11 -7.29 -3.91 10.19
CA PHE A 11 -6.95 -2.88 11.18
C PHE A 11 -6.65 -1.54 10.50
N SER A 12 -6.72 -0.45 11.25
CA SER A 12 -6.46 0.90 10.74
C SER A 12 -5.44 1.64 11.58
N LEU A 13 -4.67 2.51 10.93
CA LEU A 13 -3.74 3.45 11.54
C LEU A 13 -4.03 4.85 11.01
N SER A 14 -4.06 5.84 11.89
CA SER A 14 -4.22 7.25 11.52
C SER A 14 -2.96 8.03 11.84
N GLY A 15 -2.58 8.95 10.96
CA GLY A 15 -1.38 9.75 11.10
C GLY A 15 -1.23 10.80 10.02
N LYS A 16 -0.03 11.38 9.91
CA LYS A 16 0.32 12.36 8.89
C LYS A 16 1.29 11.77 7.88
N GLY A 17 1.11 12.09 6.61
CA GLY A 17 2.10 11.77 5.57
C GLY A 17 3.42 12.51 5.82
N LEU A 18 4.54 11.78 5.78
CA LEU A 18 5.87 12.31 6.12
C LEU A 18 6.28 13.54 5.29
N HIS A 19 5.96 13.53 4.00
CA HIS A 19 6.38 14.59 3.07
C HIS A 19 5.28 15.59 2.72
N THR A 20 4.02 15.24 2.94
CA THR A 20 2.86 16.09 2.60
C THR A 20 2.25 16.78 3.81
N GLY A 21 2.46 16.24 5.02
CA GLY A 21 1.81 16.70 6.25
C GLY A 21 0.30 16.43 6.32
N VAL A 22 -0.28 15.81 5.28
CA VAL A 22 -1.71 15.53 5.17
C VAL A 22 -2.10 14.45 6.18
N ASN A 23 -3.16 14.70 6.94
CA ASN A 23 -3.76 13.69 7.81
C ASN A 23 -4.45 12.62 6.96
N LEU A 24 -4.20 11.36 7.25
CA LEU A 24 -4.79 10.23 6.56
C LEU A 24 -4.98 9.05 7.51
N THR A 25 -5.89 8.16 7.12
CA THR A 25 -6.06 6.85 7.74
C THR A 25 -5.72 5.80 6.70
N VAL A 26 -4.86 4.84 7.06
CA VAL A 26 -4.60 3.63 6.26
C VAL A 26 -5.33 2.48 6.91
N THR A 27 -6.14 1.76 6.14
CA THR A 27 -6.78 0.51 6.56
C THR A 27 -6.13 -0.64 5.81
N PHE A 28 -5.64 -1.63 6.56
CA PHE A 28 -5.09 -2.86 6.03
C PHE A 28 -6.14 -3.96 6.13
N ASN A 29 -6.37 -4.69 5.03
CA ASN A 29 -7.43 -5.69 4.92
C ASN A 29 -6.87 -7.06 4.54
N PRO A 30 -7.51 -8.18 4.96
CA PRO A 30 -7.27 -9.49 4.38
C PRO A 30 -7.52 -9.49 2.87
N ALA A 31 -6.77 -10.32 2.14
CA ALA A 31 -6.90 -10.49 0.70
C ALA A 31 -6.90 -11.98 0.31
N PRO A 32 -7.58 -12.35 -0.79
CA PRO A 32 -7.58 -13.72 -1.30
C PRO A 32 -6.19 -14.13 -1.82
N GLU A 33 -6.02 -15.43 -2.06
CA GLU A 33 -4.79 -15.96 -2.67
C GLU A 33 -4.51 -15.32 -4.03
N ASN A 34 -3.24 -15.14 -4.37
CA ASN A 34 -2.75 -14.52 -5.61
C ASN A 34 -3.15 -13.05 -5.80
N HIS A 35 -3.65 -12.38 -4.76
CA HIS A 35 -4.01 -10.96 -4.83
C HIS A 35 -2.79 -10.02 -4.89
N GLY A 36 -1.66 -10.43 -4.30
CA GLY A 36 -0.50 -9.55 -4.09
C GLY A 36 -0.79 -8.44 -3.06
N TYR A 37 0.02 -7.38 -3.07
CA TYR A 37 -0.28 -6.15 -2.34
C TYR A 37 -0.91 -5.14 -3.29
N LYS A 38 -2.01 -4.52 -2.88
CA LYS A 38 -2.69 -3.47 -3.64
C LYS A 38 -3.04 -2.33 -2.72
N ILE A 39 -2.93 -1.10 -3.21
CA ILE A 39 -3.23 0.11 -2.46
C ILE A 39 -4.38 0.83 -3.15
N GLN A 40 -5.44 1.11 -2.39
CA GLN A 40 -6.61 1.81 -2.89
C GLN A 40 -6.62 3.25 -2.38
N ARG A 41 -6.85 4.21 -3.27
CA ARG A 41 -7.08 5.62 -2.91
C ARG A 41 -8.59 5.83 -2.74
N THR A 42 -9.09 5.57 -1.54
CA THR A 42 -10.53 5.62 -1.22
C THR A 42 -11.10 7.04 -1.19
N ASP A 43 -10.23 8.04 -1.14
CA ASP A 43 -10.57 9.47 -1.16
C ASP A 43 -10.87 10.01 -2.56
N LEU A 44 -10.58 9.24 -3.61
CA LEU A 44 -10.83 9.64 -5.00
C LEU A 44 -12.09 8.97 -5.55
N GLU A 45 -12.77 9.64 -6.49
CA GLU A 45 -13.88 9.06 -7.24
C GLU A 45 -13.45 7.77 -7.95
N GLY A 46 -14.31 6.75 -7.94
CA GLY A 46 -14.01 5.43 -8.48
C GLY A 46 -13.01 4.60 -7.65
N GLN A 47 -12.49 5.15 -6.55
CA GLN A 47 -11.59 4.50 -5.60
C GLN A 47 -10.50 3.65 -6.28
N PRO A 48 -9.64 4.28 -7.10
CA PRO A 48 -8.68 3.58 -7.94
C PRO A 48 -7.72 2.71 -7.13
N LEU A 49 -7.39 1.56 -7.71
CA LEU A 49 -6.55 0.53 -7.11
C LEU A 49 -5.22 0.42 -7.86
N ILE A 50 -4.12 0.50 -7.12
CA ILE A 50 -2.75 0.41 -7.64
C ILE A 50 -2.12 -0.89 -7.15
N ASP A 51 -1.63 -1.72 -8.07
CA ASP A 51 -0.87 -2.91 -7.74
C ASP A 51 0.52 -2.49 -7.24
N ALA A 52 0.94 -2.95 -6.06
CA ALA A 52 2.24 -2.60 -5.48
C ALA A 52 3.35 -3.49 -6.05
N ILE A 53 3.64 -3.28 -7.33
CA ILE A 53 4.67 -3.95 -8.13
C ILE A 53 5.69 -2.95 -8.65
N ALA A 54 6.88 -3.44 -9.00
CA ALA A 54 7.99 -2.61 -9.48
C ALA A 54 7.61 -1.76 -10.71
N ASP A 55 6.83 -2.33 -11.63
CA ASP A 55 6.39 -1.65 -12.87
C ASP A 55 5.58 -0.38 -12.61
N ASN A 56 4.94 -0.24 -11.44
CA ASN A 56 4.19 0.94 -11.06
C ASN A 56 5.05 1.98 -10.30
N VAL A 57 6.33 1.72 -10.03
CA VAL A 57 7.22 2.67 -9.35
C VAL A 57 7.64 3.77 -10.33
N VAL A 58 7.38 5.03 -9.99
CA VAL A 58 7.69 6.18 -10.85
C VAL A 58 8.67 7.18 -10.24
N GLU A 59 8.92 7.13 -8.93
CA GLU A 59 9.84 8.03 -8.23
C GLU A 59 10.42 7.36 -6.99
N THR A 60 11.70 7.66 -6.70
CA THR A 60 12.48 7.09 -5.58
C THR A 60 13.23 8.13 -4.76
N THR A 61 13.22 9.42 -5.15
CA THR A 61 14.03 10.49 -4.54
C THR A 61 13.69 10.74 -3.07
N ARG A 62 12.43 10.54 -2.67
CA ARG A 62 11.91 10.78 -1.31
C ARG A 62 11.02 9.62 -0.86
N GLY A 63 11.53 8.40 -1.01
CA GLY A 63 10.76 7.18 -0.80
C GLY A 63 10.19 6.64 -2.11
N THR A 64 9.52 5.49 -2.01
CA THR A 64 8.95 4.77 -3.16
C THR A 64 7.56 5.33 -3.46
N VAL A 65 7.38 5.82 -4.68
CA VAL A 65 6.09 6.33 -5.17
C VAL A 65 5.55 5.39 -6.24
N LEU A 66 4.35 4.87 -6.00
CA LEU A 66 3.60 4.10 -6.99
C LEU A 66 2.67 5.02 -7.79
N CYS A 67 2.50 4.73 -9.07
CA CYS A 67 1.56 5.42 -9.94
C CYS A 67 0.85 4.44 -10.89
N LYS A 68 -0.46 4.62 -11.08
CA LYS A 68 -1.23 3.93 -12.12
C LYS A 68 -2.31 4.88 -12.62
N ASN A 69 -2.41 5.06 -13.94
CA ASN A 69 -3.37 5.95 -14.59
C ASN A 69 -3.38 7.38 -13.99
N GLY A 70 -2.19 7.91 -13.69
CA GLY A 70 -2.03 9.26 -13.11
C GLY A 70 -2.30 9.38 -11.61
N VAL A 71 -2.82 8.33 -10.96
CA VAL A 71 -3.06 8.30 -9.51
C VAL A 71 -1.79 7.84 -8.80
N LYS A 72 -1.37 8.58 -7.77
CA LYS A 72 -0.14 8.31 -7.02
C LYS A 72 -0.39 7.93 -5.55
N VAL A 73 0.50 7.09 -5.02
CA VAL A 73 0.66 6.83 -3.58
C VAL A 73 2.16 6.90 -3.26
N SER A 74 2.52 7.75 -2.30
CA SER A 74 3.92 8.00 -1.93
C SER A 74 4.29 7.31 -0.62
N THR A 75 5.59 7.06 -0.43
CA THR A 75 6.18 6.56 0.83
C THR A 75 5.60 5.20 1.25
N VAL A 76 5.51 4.26 0.32
CA VAL A 76 4.93 2.92 0.57
C VAL A 76 5.90 1.96 1.27
N GLU A 77 7.20 2.25 1.23
CA GLU A 77 8.29 1.31 1.52
C GLU A 77 8.28 0.75 2.94
N HIS A 78 8.06 1.56 3.98
CA HIS A 78 8.09 1.09 5.36
C HIS A 78 6.89 0.20 5.69
N GLY A 79 5.71 0.56 5.18
CA GLY A 79 4.50 -0.24 5.33
C GLY A 79 4.66 -1.61 4.65
N MET A 80 5.17 -1.61 3.41
CA MET A 80 5.45 -2.85 2.68
C MET A 80 6.52 -3.71 3.36
N ALA A 81 7.62 -3.10 3.84
CA ALA A 81 8.67 -3.82 4.56
C ALA A 81 8.14 -4.52 5.82
N SER A 82 7.28 -3.84 6.57
CA SER A 82 6.65 -4.39 7.78
C SER A 82 5.76 -5.59 7.45
N LEU A 83 4.92 -5.47 6.41
CA LEU A 83 4.06 -6.57 5.95
C LEU A 83 4.86 -7.75 5.41
N TYR A 84 5.99 -7.49 4.75
CA TYR A 84 6.88 -8.53 4.25
C TYR A 84 7.59 -9.26 5.40
N ALA A 85 8.11 -8.55 6.40
CA ALA A 85 8.81 -9.13 7.53
C ALA A 85 7.90 -10.08 8.35
N PHE A 86 6.63 -9.71 8.55
CA PHE A 86 5.63 -10.55 9.22
C PHE A 86 5.23 -11.84 8.46
N ARG A 87 5.74 -12.05 7.24
CA ARG A 87 5.51 -13.30 6.51
C ARG A 87 6.35 -14.47 7.02
N TYR A 88 7.35 -14.25 7.87
CA TYR A 88 8.09 -15.30 8.55
C TYR A 88 7.46 -15.57 9.91
#